data_AF-A0A7W6A622-F1
#
_entry.id   AF-A0A7W6A622-F1
#
_cell.length_a   1.000
_cell.length_b   1.000
_cell.length_c   1.000
_cell.angle_alpha   90.00
_cell.angle_beta   90.00
_cell.angle_gamma   90.00
#
_symmetry.space_group_name_H-M   'P 1'
#
loop_
_entity.id
_entity.type
_entity.pdbx_description
1 polymer ?
#
loop_
_entity_poly.entity_id
_entity_poly.type
_entity_poly.pdbx_seq_one_letter_code
_entity_poly.pdbx_strand_id
1 'polypeptide(L)' 'MTPHAVLVSKTCITSDRRTIRWWECELVDEGGARRIREQAFFSIGEARSWASSQGYPVEEPSSPEGR' A
#
# COMPACT_ATOMS: atom_id res chain seq x y z
N MET A 1 -1.24 15.75 -12.37
CA MET A 1 -2.01 14.74 -11.60
C MET A 1 -1.59 14.85 -10.14
N THR A 2 -2.49 14.76 -9.15
CA THR A 2 -2.06 14.89 -7.74
C THR A 2 -1.28 13.63 -7.34
N PRO A 3 -0.02 13.76 -6.89
CA PRO A 3 0.76 12.61 -6.46
C PRO A 3 0.12 11.98 -5.24
N HIS A 4 -0.08 10.66 -5.27
CA HIS A 4 -0.69 9.91 -4.17
C HIS A 4 -0.15 8.49 -4.11
N ALA A 5 -0.33 7.85 -2.97
CA ALA A 5 0.04 6.46 -2.76
C ALA A 5 -1.21 5.59 -2.59
N VAL A 6 -1.20 4.44 -3.25
CA VAL A 6 -2.20 3.39 -3.12
C VAL A 6 -1.57 2.24 -2.33
N LEU A 7 -2.21 1.86 -1.23
CA LEU A 7 -1.77 0.73 -0.42
C LEU A 7 -2.45 -0.55 -0.91
N VAL A 8 -1.66 -1.57 -1.21
CA VAL A 8 -2.16 -2.85 -1.71
C VAL A 8 -1.86 -3.95 -0.70
N SER A 9 -2.91 -4.54 -0.14
CA SER A 9 -2.77 -5.69 0.75
C SER A 9 -2.34 -6.92 -0.04
N LYS A 10 -1.34 -7.63 0.47
CA LYS A 10 -0.87 -8.92 -0.04
C LYS A 10 -1.06 -9.99 1.01
N THR A 11 -1.40 -11.18 0.52
CA THR A 11 -1.52 -12.38 1.32
C THR A 11 -0.85 -13.52 0.59
N CYS A 12 0.02 -14.26 1.28
CA CYS A 12 0.63 -15.48 0.79
C CYS A 12 0.40 -16.61 1.79
N ILE A 13 0.13 -17.80 1.27
CA ILE A 13 0.05 -19.02 2.07
C ILE A 13 1.35 -19.80 1.81
N THR A 14 2.11 -20.03 2.87
CA THR A 14 3.36 -20.79 2.80
C THR A 14 3.09 -22.29 2.78
N SER A 15 4.10 -23.08 2.39
CA SER A 15 4.01 -24.55 2.31
C SER A 15 3.67 -25.21 3.65
N ASP A 16 4.04 -24.59 4.77
CA ASP A 16 3.68 -25.04 6.14
C ASP A 16 2.32 -24.50 6.62
N ARG A 17 1.47 -24.03 5.68
CA ARG A 17 0.11 -23.51 5.91
C ARG A 17 0.04 -22.25 6.78
N ARG A 18 1.14 -21.51 6.93
CA ARG A 18 1.09 -20.19 7.57
C ARG A 18 0.58 -19.17 6.57
N THR A 19 -0.21 -18.23 7.06
CA THR A 19 -0.66 -17.08 6.27
C THR A 19 0.22 -15.88 6.61
N ILE A 20 0.91 -15.35 5.61
CA ILE A 20 1.68 -14.12 5.73
C ILE A 20 0.89 -13.01 5.06
N ARG A 21 0.70 -11.90 5.78
CA ARG A 21 0.04 -10.69 5.26
C ARG A 21 0.99 -9.52 5.36
N TRP A 22 1.01 -8.70 4.32
CA TRP A 22 1.78 -7.46 4.27
C TRP A 22 1.09 -6.46 3.35
N TRP A 23 1.59 -5.24 3.36
CA TRP A 23 1.17 -4.16 2.49
C TRP A 23 2.33 -3.80 1.57
N GLU A 24 1.99 -3.50 0.32
CA GLU A 24 2.88 -2.86 -0.66
C GLU A 24 2.33 -1.47 -0.97
N CYS A 25 3.21 -0.57 -1.41
CA CYS A 25 2.83 0.77 -1.84
C CYS A 25 2.98 0.90 -3.37
N GLU A 26 1.97 1.51 -3.99
CA GLU A 26 2.02 1.96 -5.38
C GLU A 26 1.98 3.49 -5.38
N LEU A 27 3.04 4.10 -5.88
CA LEU A 27 3.18 5.55 -5.96
C LEU A 27 2.69 6.00 -7.32
N VAL A 28 1.74 6.93 -7.35
CA VAL A 28 1.14 7.44 -8.59
C VAL A 28 1.48 8.91 -8.71
N ASP A 29 2.11 9.30 -9.81
CA ASP A 29 2.42 10.69 -10.15
C ASP A 29 2.26 10.94 -11.66
N GLU A 30 2.77 12.07 -12.14
CA GLU A 30 2.67 12.47 -13.55
C GLU A 30 3.44 11.53 -14.51
N GLY A 31 4.42 10.77 -14.00
CA GLY A 31 5.13 9.73 -14.73
C GLY A 31 4.39 8.40 -14.79
N GLY A 32 3.24 8.28 -14.11
CA GLY A 32 2.41 7.08 -14.04
C GLY A 32 2.49 6.37 -12.69
N ALA A 33 2.08 5.11 -12.67
CA ALA A 33 2.05 4.28 -11.46
C ALA A 33 3.34 3.46 -11.32
N ARG A 34 4.04 3.63 -10.20
CA ARG A 34 5.24 2.88 -9.83
C ARG A 34 4.98 2.07 -8.57
N ARG A 35 4.98 0.74 -8.73
CA ARG A 35 4.81 -0.20 -7.62
C ARG A 35 6.14 -0.52 -6.94
N ILE A 36 6.20 -0.36 -5.62
CA ILE A 36 7.39 -0.68 -4.82
C ILE A 36 7.22 -2.09 -4.23
N ARG A 37 7.87 -3.07 -4.87
CA ARG A 37 7.81 -4.49 -4.48
C ARG A 37 8.92 -4.91 -3.51
N GLU A 38 9.98 -4.10 -3.40
CA GLU A 38 11.14 -4.38 -2.54
C GLU A 38 10.87 -4.08 -1.06
N GLN A 39 9.72 -3.47 -0.75
CA GLN A 39 9.37 -3.10 0.61
C GLN A 39 8.01 -3.67 1.00
N ALA A 40 8.02 -4.50 2.04
CA ALA A 40 6.83 -5.08 2.65
C ALA A 40 6.59 -4.40 4.00
N PHE A 41 5.39 -3.88 4.21
CA PHE A 41 4.97 -3.28 5.48
C PHE A 41 4.01 -4.23 6.20
N PHE A 42 4.26 -4.50 7.49
CA PHE A 42 3.41 -5.44 8.24
C PHE A 42 2.21 -4.76 8.91
N SER A 43 2.16 -3.42 8.89
CA SER A 43 0.99 -2.64 9.27
C SER A 43 0.64 -1.59 8.21
N ILE A 44 -0.65 -1.23 8.16
CA ILE A 44 -1.15 -0.15 7.30
C ILE A 44 -0.57 1.21 7.73
N GLY A 45 -0.30 1.39 9.03
CA GLY A 45 0.29 2.61 9.58
C GLY A 45 1.74 2.80 9.14
N GLU A 46 2.55 1.74 9.11
CA GLU A 46 3.91 1.80 8.58
C GLU A 46 3.91 2.14 7.09
N ALA A 47 3.04 1.48 6.30
CA ALA A 47 2.93 1.74 4.87
C ALA A 47 2.52 3.20 4.59
N ARG A 48 1.55 3.74 5.35
CA ARG A 48 1.10 5.13 5.26
C ARG A 48 2.17 6.12 5.66
N SER A 49 2.84 5.89 6.78
CA SER A 49 3.90 6.76 7.28
C SER A 49 5.06 6.82 6.29
N TRP A 50 5.44 5.66 5.74
CA TRP A 50 6.44 5.59 4.69
C TRP A 50 6.02 6.35 3.44
N ALA A 51 4.82 6.12 2.91
CA ALA A 51 4.34 6.79 1.69
C ALA A 51 4.29 8.32 1.87
N SER A 52 3.81 8.78 3.03
CA SER A 52 3.78 10.20 3.38
C SER A 52 5.18 10.80 3.48
N SER A 53 6.16 10.05 4.01
CA SER A 53 7.58 10.48 4.05
C SER A 53 8.19 10.65 2.65
N GLN A 54 7.66 9.97 1.64
CA GLN A 54 8.09 10.11 0.24
C GLN A 54 7.38 11.25 -0.50
N GLY A 55 6.47 11.98 0.17
CA GLY A 55 5.67 13.05 -0.45
C GLY A 55 4.42 12.56 -1.18
N TYR A 56 4.03 11.30 -1.00
CA TYR A 56 2.83 10.72 -1.62
C TYR A 56 1.78 10.49 -0.52
N PRO A 57 0.83 11.43 -0.33
CA PRO A 57 -0.28 11.21 0.58
C PRO A 57 -1.05 9.94 0.18
N VAL A 58 -1.39 9.10 1.16
CA VAL A 58 -2.23 7.93 0.91
C VAL A 58 -3.67 8.40 0.80
N GLU A 59 -4.29 8.19 -0.36
CA GLU A 59 -5.75 8.28 -0.47
C GLU A 59 -6.32 7.11 0.34
N GLU A 60 -6.96 7.42 1.47
CA GLU A 60 -7.74 6.41 2.15
C GLU A 60 -8.80 5.94 1.15
N PRO A 61 -8.94 4.63 0.89
CA PRO A 61 -10.10 4.18 0.15
C PRO A 61 -11.27 4.70 0.97
N SER A 62 -12.03 5.64 0.39
CA SER A 62 -13.29 6.10 0.96
C SER A 62 -14.01 4.83 1.33
N SER A 63 -14.07 4.51 2.62
CA SER A 63 -14.79 3.34 3.07
C SER A 63 -16.18 3.55 2.49
N PRO A 64 -16.71 2.66 1.64
CA PRO A 64 -18.13 2.72 1.39
C PRO A 64 -18.76 2.31 2.72
N GLU A 65 -18.98 3.28 3.61
CA GLU A 65 -20.12 3.22 4.50
C GLU A 65 -21.34 3.12 3.58
N GLY A 66 -21.84 1.89 3.43
CA GLY A 66 -23.00 1.63 2.60
C GLY A 66 -23.03 0.22 2.06
N ARG A 67 -23.32 -0.78 2.90
CA ARG A 67 -24.67 -1.35 3.04
C ARG A 67 -24.65 -2.61 3.90
#